data_AF-A0A945URQ5-F1
#
_entry.id   AF-A0A945URQ5-F1
#
_cell.length_a   1.000
_cell.length_b   1.000
_cell.length_c   1.000
_cell.angle_alpha   90.00
_cell.angle_beta   90.00
_cell.angle_gamma   90.00
#
_symmetry.space_group_name_H-M   'P 1'
#
loop_
_entity.id
_entity.type
_entity.pdbx_description
1 polymer ?
#
loop_
_entity_poly.entity_id
_entity_poly.type
_entity_poly.pdbx_seq_one_letter_code
_entity_poly.pdbx_strand_id
1 'polypeptide(L)'
;MLFLHGNGERGDGKEDLGFVMKHGPIYEAWIQQRDLPFVIIAPQLPLFGQGEVRYIRNRSRDDIPQRRAEGAPPRPSGGDPQKEMQGQLAEMSPHPPEGLKAGWPLIESELLAMLDNVEVNFRGNPNQVYLTGLSYGGFGTWYLGAMFPERFAAMAPVVGHGHVDHAQSLADARLPIWQFAGGKDGVVPVRHFYGALNETQRLGHPEVRFTIEADQGHGAWVRVYASRDLYDWFLSHSLPR
;
A
#
# COMPACT_ATOMS: atom_id res chain seq x y z
N MET A 1 -0.10 -11.18 -5.72
CA MET A 1 0.14 -9.91 -5.00
C MET A 1 -1.21 -9.27 -4.70
N LEU A 2 -1.53 -9.09 -3.41
CA LEU A 2 -2.68 -8.30 -2.99
C LEU A 2 -2.27 -6.82 -2.91
N PHE A 3 -2.93 -5.98 -3.69
CA PHE A 3 -2.75 -4.54 -3.68
C PHE A 3 -3.97 -3.84 -3.06
N LEU A 4 -3.73 -3.06 -2.02
CA LEU A 4 -4.73 -2.23 -1.36
C LEU A 4 -4.58 -0.79 -1.83
N HIS A 5 -5.56 -0.29 -2.58
CA HIS A 5 -5.55 1.06 -3.11
C HIS A 5 -5.81 2.12 -2.00
N GLY A 6 -5.59 3.39 -2.33
CA GLY A 6 -5.80 4.51 -1.43
C GLY A 6 -7.28 4.86 -1.24
N ASN A 7 -7.54 5.92 -0.47
CA ASN A 7 -8.91 6.34 -0.20
C ASN A 7 -9.63 6.85 -1.46
N GLY A 8 -8.88 7.49 -2.36
CA GLY A 8 -9.39 8.10 -3.58
C GLY A 8 -9.96 7.11 -4.60
N GLU A 9 -9.63 5.83 -4.49
CA GLU A 9 -10.02 4.78 -5.45
C GLU A 9 -11.17 3.88 -4.95
N ARG A 10 -11.65 4.11 -3.72
CA ARG A 10 -12.82 3.42 -3.14
C ARG A 10 -14.10 3.71 -3.92
N GLY A 11 -15.06 2.80 -3.96
CA GLY A 11 -16.26 3.00 -4.76
C GLY A 11 -17.35 1.98 -4.49
N ASP A 12 -18.28 1.87 -5.44
CA ASP A 12 -19.46 1.00 -5.37
C ASP A 12 -19.24 -0.40 -5.96
N GLY A 13 -18.06 -0.69 -6.50
CA GLY A 13 -17.72 -1.96 -7.15
C GLY A 13 -18.35 -2.12 -8.53
N LYS A 14 -18.97 -1.07 -9.09
CA LYS A 14 -19.67 -1.09 -10.37
C LYS A 14 -19.10 0.00 -11.26
N GLU A 15 -19.63 1.20 -11.09
CA GLU A 15 -19.37 2.35 -11.93
C GLU A 15 -18.00 2.99 -11.64
N ASP A 16 -17.53 2.83 -10.41
CA ASP A 16 -16.28 3.40 -9.94
C ASP A 16 -15.07 2.48 -10.15
N LEU A 17 -15.26 1.24 -10.64
CA LEU A 17 -14.23 0.20 -10.63
C LEU A 17 -12.92 0.65 -11.32
N GLY A 18 -13.02 1.48 -12.36
CA GLY A 18 -11.87 1.98 -13.09
C GLY A 18 -10.90 2.82 -12.26
N PHE A 19 -11.34 3.42 -11.15
CA PHE A 19 -10.45 4.20 -10.27
C PHE A 19 -9.33 3.35 -9.66
N VAL A 20 -9.52 2.04 -9.50
CA VAL A 20 -8.47 1.14 -8.98
C VAL A 20 -7.22 1.14 -9.89
N MET A 21 -7.36 1.48 -11.18
CA MET A 21 -6.25 1.54 -12.12
C MET A 21 -5.44 2.85 -12.03
N LYS A 22 -5.86 3.80 -11.18
CA LYS A 22 -5.26 5.14 -11.13
C LYS A 22 -3.79 5.12 -10.68
N HIS A 23 -3.46 4.23 -9.76
CA HIS A 23 -2.15 4.15 -9.11
C HIS A 23 -1.74 2.70 -8.85
N GLY A 24 -0.49 2.49 -8.42
CA GLY A 24 -0.03 1.21 -7.91
C GLY A 24 0.34 0.17 -8.99
N PRO A 25 0.48 -1.10 -8.60
CA PRO A 25 0.92 -2.17 -9.50
C PRO A 25 -0.01 -2.38 -10.70
N ILE A 26 -1.32 -2.15 -10.57
CA ILE A 26 -2.26 -2.23 -11.70
C ILE A 26 -2.00 -1.12 -12.72
N TYR A 27 -1.73 0.10 -12.27
CA TYR A 27 -1.32 1.19 -13.16
C TYR A 27 -0.04 0.82 -13.93
N GLU A 28 0.94 0.24 -13.24
CA GLU A 28 2.21 -0.15 -13.84
C GLU A 28 2.04 -1.30 -14.85
N ALA A 29 1.25 -2.32 -14.52
CA ALA A 29 0.99 -3.44 -15.42
C ALA A 29 0.16 -3.02 -16.64
N TRP A 30 -0.96 -2.33 -16.42
CA TRP A 30 -1.92 -2.03 -17.47
C TRP A 30 -1.60 -0.75 -18.24
N ILE A 31 -1.45 0.38 -17.54
CA ILE A 31 -1.29 1.71 -18.16
C ILE A 31 0.14 1.90 -18.67
N GLN A 32 1.14 1.52 -17.87
CA GLN A 32 2.55 1.60 -18.26
C GLN A 32 3.01 0.38 -19.08
N GLN A 33 2.14 -0.61 -19.27
CA GLN A 33 2.40 -1.81 -20.06
C GLN A 33 3.62 -2.60 -19.58
N ARG A 34 3.89 -2.58 -18.26
CA ARG A 34 5.01 -3.34 -17.69
C ARG A 34 4.61 -4.79 -17.52
N ASP A 35 5.49 -5.68 -17.96
CA ASP A 35 5.39 -7.09 -17.64
C ASP A 35 5.86 -7.31 -16.20
N LEU A 36 4.92 -7.54 -15.30
CA LEU A 36 5.17 -7.81 -13.90
C LEU A 36 4.86 -9.29 -13.62
N PRO A 37 5.77 -10.06 -13.00
CA PRO A 37 5.62 -11.51 -12.83
C PRO A 37 4.68 -11.87 -11.65
N PHE A 38 3.50 -11.25 -11.59
CA PHE A 38 2.51 -11.46 -10.53
C PHE A 38 1.10 -11.57 -11.11
N VAL A 39 0.30 -12.44 -10.51
CA VAL A 39 -1.15 -12.25 -10.51
C VAL A 39 -1.47 -11.17 -9.49
N ILE A 40 -2.04 -10.05 -9.93
CA ILE A 40 -2.35 -8.89 -9.08
C ILE A 40 -3.84 -8.89 -8.75
N ILE A 41 -4.14 -8.84 -7.46
CA ILE A 41 -5.50 -8.71 -6.92
C ILE A 41 -5.63 -7.28 -6.40
N ALA A 42 -6.55 -6.51 -6.97
CA ALA A 42 -6.82 -5.13 -6.56
C ALA A 42 -8.34 -4.94 -6.46
N PRO A 43 -8.95 -5.29 -5.31
CA PRO A 43 -10.39 -5.16 -5.15
C PRO A 43 -10.77 -3.68 -4.97
N GLN A 44 -11.87 -3.26 -5.58
CA GLN A 44 -12.45 -1.96 -5.23
C GLN A 44 -13.11 -2.06 -3.85
N LEU A 45 -12.61 -1.24 -2.93
CA LEU A 45 -13.07 -1.24 -1.54
C LEU A 45 -14.21 -0.22 -1.34
N PRO A 46 -15.15 -0.47 -0.41
CA PRO A 46 -16.29 0.42 -0.17
C PRO A 46 -15.85 1.75 0.43
N LEU A 47 -16.66 2.80 0.30
CA LEU A 47 -16.33 4.15 0.77
C LEU A 47 -16.22 4.31 2.29
N PHE A 48 -16.71 3.36 3.09
CA PHE A 48 -16.76 3.46 4.57
C PHE A 48 -17.34 4.80 5.08
N GLY A 49 -18.36 5.33 4.40
CA GLY A 49 -18.98 6.62 4.75
C GLY A 49 -18.15 7.86 4.37
N GLN A 50 -17.04 7.70 3.64
CA GLN A 50 -16.16 8.81 3.23
C GLN A 50 -16.53 9.45 1.89
N GLY A 51 -17.74 9.18 1.36
CA GLY A 51 -18.19 9.69 0.05
C GLY A 51 -18.18 11.22 -0.05
N GLU A 52 -18.40 11.94 1.06
CA GLU A 52 -18.42 13.41 1.09
C GLU A 52 -17.03 14.06 1.19
N VAL A 53 -15.96 13.27 1.34
CA VAL A 53 -14.59 13.81 1.36
C VAL A 53 -14.31 14.49 0.02
N ARG A 54 -13.86 15.75 0.06
CA ARG A 54 -13.76 16.63 -1.13
C ARG A 54 -13.12 15.98 -2.36
N TYR A 55 -12.01 15.26 -2.19
CA TYR A 55 -11.29 14.64 -3.31
C TYR A 55 -11.96 13.35 -3.82
N ILE A 56 -12.86 12.73 -3.05
CA ILE A 56 -13.72 11.62 -3.49
C ILE A 56 -14.96 12.20 -4.17
N ARG A 57 -15.65 13.14 -3.53
CA ARG A 57 -16.86 13.77 -4.04
C ARG A 57 -16.64 14.46 -5.40
N ASN A 58 -15.48 15.08 -5.59
CA ASN A 58 -15.17 15.87 -6.79
C ASN A 58 -14.35 15.11 -7.85
N ARG A 59 -14.10 13.82 -7.69
CA ARG A 59 -13.34 13.05 -8.69
C ARG A 59 -14.16 12.87 -9.97
N SER A 60 -13.50 12.90 -11.13
CA SER A 60 -14.12 12.60 -12.42
C SER A 60 -13.66 11.24 -12.93
N ARG A 61 -14.50 10.55 -13.70
CA ARG A 61 -14.07 9.35 -14.45
C ARG A 61 -13.05 9.70 -15.53
N ASP A 62 -12.98 10.96 -15.95
CA ASP A 62 -11.92 11.45 -16.85
C ASP A 62 -10.54 11.41 -16.18
N ASP A 63 -10.48 11.33 -14.84
CA ASP A 63 -9.24 11.16 -14.09
C ASP A 63 -8.72 9.71 -14.16
N ILE A 64 -9.51 8.77 -14.69
CA ILE A 64 -9.11 7.37 -14.85
C ILE A 64 -8.12 7.29 -16.02
N PRO A 65 -6.87 6.85 -15.79
CA PRO A 65 -5.86 6.81 -16.83
C PRO A 65 -6.26 5.86 -17.95
N GLN A 66 -5.98 6.27 -19.18
CA GLN A 66 -6.26 5.48 -20.38
C GLN A 66 -4.98 4.81 -20.87
N ARG A 67 -5.05 3.49 -21.11
CA ARG A 67 -3.98 2.74 -21.75
C ARG A 67 -3.86 3.20 -23.21
N ARG A 68 -2.64 3.45 -23.68
CA ARG A 68 -2.37 3.73 -25.09
C ARG A 68 -2.25 2.43 -25.88
N ALA A 69 -2.61 2.48 -27.17
CA ALA A 69 -2.39 1.36 -28.07
C ALA A 69 -0.89 1.02 -28.18
N GLU A 70 -0.05 2.05 -28.26
CA GLU A 70 1.41 1.92 -28.34
C GLU A 70 2.08 2.86 -27.35
N GLY A 71 3.11 2.35 -26.66
CA GLY A 71 3.90 3.09 -25.67
C GLY A 71 3.17 3.38 -24.35
N ALA A 72 3.94 3.81 -23.34
CA ALA A 72 3.39 4.23 -22.05
C ALA A 72 3.12 5.75 -22.06
N PRO A 73 2.01 6.23 -21.45
CA PRO A 73 1.85 7.65 -21.18
C PRO A 73 2.89 8.11 -20.14
N PRO A 74 3.25 9.41 -20.12
CA PRO A 74 4.10 9.94 -19.07
C PRO A 74 3.46 9.68 -17.70
N ARG A 75 4.29 9.32 -16.71
CA ARG A 75 3.82 9.18 -15.34
C ARG A 75 3.43 10.55 -14.78
N PRO A 76 2.38 10.64 -13.94
CA PRO A 76 2.05 11.88 -13.25
C PRO A 76 3.22 12.30 -12.34
N SER A 77 3.45 13.61 -12.19
CA SER A 77 4.45 14.11 -11.24
C SER A 77 4.03 13.76 -9.81
N GLY A 78 4.90 13.09 -9.04
CA GLY A 78 4.65 12.66 -7.65
C GLY A 78 4.59 13.80 -6.61
N GLY A 79 4.67 15.06 -7.07
CA GLY A 79 4.59 16.26 -6.24
C GLY A 79 5.31 17.44 -6.88
N ASP A 80 5.20 18.60 -6.24
CA ASP A 80 5.94 19.80 -6.60
C ASP A 80 7.38 19.72 -6.06
N PRO A 81 8.42 19.64 -6.92
CA PRO A 81 9.80 19.56 -6.47
C PRO A 81 10.27 20.85 -5.76
N GLN A 82 9.59 21.99 -5.96
CA GLN A 82 9.99 23.29 -5.41
C GLN A 82 9.56 23.51 -3.96
N LYS A 83 8.67 22.68 -3.40
CA LYS A 83 8.35 22.80 -1.97
C LYS A 83 9.57 22.49 -1.11
N GLU A 84 9.86 23.35 -0.15
CA GLU A 84 10.93 23.11 0.83
C GLU A 84 10.66 21.84 1.64
N MET A 85 11.73 21.14 2.00
CA MET A 85 11.62 19.98 2.88
C MET A 85 11.29 20.44 4.30
N GLN A 86 10.15 19.99 4.84
CA GLN A 86 9.73 20.28 6.21
C GLN A 86 9.75 18.99 7.03
N GLY A 87 10.95 18.46 7.30
CA GLY A 87 11.13 17.31 8.18
C GLY A 87 11.11 17.76 9.64
N GLN A 88 10.00 17.53 10.35
CA GLN A 88 10.01 17.60 11.81
C GLN A 88 10.40 16.23 12.38
N LEU A 89 11.50 16.18 13.14
CA LEU A 89 11.68 15.14 14.14
C LEU A 89 10.59 15.38 15.19
N ALA A 90 9.74 14.38 15.47
CA ALA A 90 8.74 14.53 16.53
C ALA A 90 8.99 13.53 17.65
N GLU A 91 8.66 13.97 18.87
CA GLU A 91 8.45 13.10 20.00
C GLU A 91 7.31 12.11 19.69
N MET A 92 7.46 10.87 20.16
CA MET A 92 6.48 9.81 19.98
C MET A 92 5.16 10.21 20.64
N SER A 93 4.15 10.55 19.84
CA SER A 93 2.76 10.56 20.34
C SER A 93 2.33 9.10 20.52
N PRO A 94 1.87 8.68 21.70
CA PRO A 94 1.58 7.27 21.98
C PRO A 94 0.36 6.76 21.20
N HIS A 95 -0.49 7.64 20.66
CA HIS A 95 -1.75 7.27 20.02
C HIS A 95 -1.90 7.95 18.65
N PRO A 96 -2.24 7.20 17.58
CA PRO A 96 -2.68 7.79 16.34
C PRO A 96 -4.02 8.53 16.53
N PRO A 97 -4.37 9.48 15.65
CA PRO A 97 -5.72 10.01 15.61
C PRO A 97 -6.71 8.84 15.49
N GLU A 98 -7.81 8.89 16.26
CA GLU A 98 -8.85 7.86 16.27
C GLU A 98 -9.15 7.42 14.84
N GLY A 99 -8.86 6.14 14.56
CA GLY A 99 -9.13 5.53 13.27
C GLY A 99 -10.62 5.58 12.94
N LEU A 100 -10.92 5.37 11.66
CA LEU A 100 -12.31 5.29 11.21
C LEU A 100 -13.08 4.26 12.03
N LYS A 101 -14.30 4.61 12.46
CA LYS A 101 -15.24 3.73 13.19
C LYS A 101 -15.60 2.44 12.43
N ALA A 102 -15.23 2.37 11.14
CA ALA A 102 -15.38 1.26 10.20
C ALA A 102 -14.09 1.21 9.35
N GLY A 103 -13.55 0.02 9.07
CA GLY A 103 -12.25 -0.09 8.38
C GLY A 103 -11.93 -1.51 7.89
N TRP A 104 -10.64 -1.84 7.86
CA TRP A 104 -10.14 -3.13 7.40
C TRP A 104 -10.74 -4.37 8.07
N PRO A 105 -11.09 -4.37 9.39
CA PRO A 105 -11.77 -5.51 10.01
C PRO A 105 -13.11 -5.88 9.37
N LEU A 106 -13.79 -4.94 8.71
CA LEU A 106 -15.10 -5.20 8.08
C LEU A 106 -15.01 -5.92 6.74
N ILE A 107 -13.81 -6.01 6.16
CA ILE A 107 -13.60 -6.53 4.79
C ILE A 107 -12.48 -7.56 4.72
N GLU A 108 -11.82 -7.89 5.83
CA GLU A 108 -10.68 -8.81 5.84
C GLU A 108 -11.03 -10.22 5.35
N SER A 109 -12.22 -10.70 5.70
CA SER A 109 -12.69 -12.03 5.32
C SER A 109 -12.87 -12.13 3.80
N GLU A 110 -13.44 -11.09 3.19
CA GLU A 110 -13.61 -10.99 1.74
C GLU A 110 -12.26 -10.88 1.03
N LEU A 111 -11.31 -10.11 1.57
CA LEU A 111 -9.96 -9.99 1.00
C LEU A 111 -9.21 -11.32 1.01
N LEU A 112 -9.30 -12.06 2.12
CA LEU A 112 -8.70 -13.39 2.22
C LEU A 112 -9.39 -14.39 1.29
N ALA A 113 -10.72 -14.35 1.18
CA ALA A 113 -11.46 -15.21 0.26
C ALA A 113 -11.09 -14.94 -1.22
N MET A 114 -10.85 -13.68 -1.59
CA MET A 114 -10.35 -13.33 -2.93
C MET A 114 -8.94 -13.88 -3.17
N LEU A 115 -8.05 -13.80 -2.17
CA LEU A 115 -6.72 -14.41 -2.24
C LEU A 115 -6.82 -15.92 -2.46
N ASP A 116 -7.60 -16.61 -1.63
CA ASP A 116 -7.78 -18.06 -1.71
C ASP A 116 -8.34 -18.47 -3.09
N ASN A 117 -9.33 -17.73 -3.58
CA ASN A 117 -9.91 -17.97 -4.90
C ASN A 117 -8.87 -17.81 -6.02
N VAL A 118 -8.04 -16.78 -5.94
CA VAL A 118 -7.03 -16.52 -6.97
C VAL A 118 -5.90 -17.53 -6.93
N GLU A 119 -5.44 -17.92 -5.74
CA GLU A 119 -4.43 -18.97 -5.55
C GLU A 119 -4.86 -20.28 -6.23
N VAL A 120 -6.11 -20.71 -6.00
CA VAL A 120 -6.68 -21.93 -6.59
C VAL A 120 -6.87 -21.81 -8.11
N ASN A 121 -7.48 -20.71 -8.58
CA ASN A 121 -7.94 -20.63 -9.97
C ASN A 121 -6.88 -20.13 -10.97
N PHE A 122 -5.84 -19.44 -10.49
CA PHE A 122 -4.80 -18.83 -11.34
C PHE A 122 -3.41 -19.40 -11.08
N ARG A 123 -3.32 -20.57 -10.42
CA ARG A 123 -2.06 -21.26 -10.11
C ARG A 123 -1.10 -20.36 -9.31
N GLY A 124 -1.66 -19.60 -8.37
CA GLY A 124 -0.84 -18.77 -7.48
C GLY A 124 0.05 -19.67 -6.62
N ASN A 125 1.33 -19.30 -6.48
CA ASN A 125 2.21 -19.98 -5.54
C ASN A 125 1.87 -19.51 -4.12
N PRO A 126 1.32 -20.37 -3.23
CA PRO A 126 0.90 -19.96 -1.91
C PRO A 126 2.10 -19.63 -0.99
N ASN A 127 3.33 -19.95 -1.41
CA ASN A 127 4.55 -19.55 -0.69
C ASN A 127 5.04 -18.16 -1.11
N GLN A 128 4.48 -17.56 -2.16
CA GLN A 128 4.92 -16.29 -2.74
C GLN A 128 3.73 -15.32 -2.88
N VAL A 129 3.03 -15.13 -1.76
CA VAL A 129 1.92 -14.17 -1.65
C VAL A 129 2.46 -12.89 -1.04
N TYR A 130 2.32 -11.76 -1.75
CA TYR A 130 2.85 -10.47 -1.32
C TYR A 130 1.73 -9.46 -1.06
N LEU A 131 1.92 -8.61 -0.06
CA LEU A 131 0.97 -7.57 0.33
C LEU A 131 1.56 -6.18 0.12
N THR A 132 0.83 -5.29 -0.54
CA THR A 132 1.27 -3.90 -0.72
C THR A 132 0.07 -2.98 -0.77
N GLY A 133 0.27 -1.70 -0.47
CA GLY A 133 -0.81 -0.73 -0.55
C GLY A 133 -0.33 0.69 -0.36
N LEU A 134 -1.11 1.65 -0.84
CA LEU A 134 -0.77 3.07 -0.78
C LEU A 134 -1.74 3.88 0.07
N SER A 135 -1.25 4.89 0.79
CA SER A 135 -2.06 5.82 1.58
C SER A 135 -2.99 5.05 2.53
N TYR A 136 -4.31 5.12 2.33
CA TYR A 136 -5.25 4.34 3.12
C TYR A 136 -5.00 2.82 3.05
N GLY A 137 -4.67 2.31 1.86
CA GLY A 137 -4.23 0.93 1.67
C GLY A 137 -2.85 0.62 2.28
N GLY A 138 -2.01 1.62 2.52
CA GLY A 138 -0.79 1.49 3.31
C GLY A 138 -1.10 1.13 4.77
N PHE A 139 -2.09 1.80 5.38
CA PHE A 139 -2.61 1.41 6.70
C PHE A 139 -3.22 0.00 6.67
N GLY A 140 -3.92 -0.34 5.57
CA GLY A 140 -4.47 -1.70 5.37
C GLY A 140 -3.41 -2.78 5.23
N THR A 141 -2.26 -2.44 4.66
CA THR A 141 -1.13 -3.37 4.52
C THR A 141 -0.56 -3.71 5.89
N TRP A 142 -0.40 -2.72 6.76
CA TRP A 142 -0.06 -2.95 8.17
C TRP A 142 -1.08 -3.79 8.91
N TYR A 143 -2.37 -3.49 8.74
CA TYR A 143 -3.44 -4.22 9.40
C TYR A 143 -3.48 -5.70 8.97
N LEU A 144 -3.60 -5.97 7.67
CA LEU A 144 -3.69 -7.34 7.15
C LEU A 144 -2.41 -8.13 7.41
N GLY A 145 -1.24 -7.49 7.27
CA GLY A 145 0.03 -8.12 7.61
C GLY A 145 0.10 -8.53 9.08
N ALA A 146 -0.42 -7.71 10.00
CA ALA A 146 -0.39 -8.01 11.42
C ALA A 146 -1.47 -9.03 11.86
N MET A 147 -2.64 -9.00 11.24
CA MET A 147 -3.73 -9.94 11.59
C MET A 147 -3.51 -11.33 10.97
N PHE A 148 -2.85 -11.39 9.81
CA PHE A 148 -2.64 -12.63 9.06
C PHE A 148 -1.19 -12.76 8.57
N PRO A 149 -0.18 -12.67 9.45
CA PRO A 149 1.21 -12.56 9.02
C PRO A 149 1.72 -13.80 8.26
N GLU A 150 1.21 -14.98 8.60
CA GLU A 150 1.53 -16.25 7.95
C GLU A 150 1.00 -16.36 6.50
N ARG A 151 0.13 -15.43 6.07
CA ARG A 151 -0.41 -15.42 4.71
C ARG A 151 0.54 -14.82 3.69
N PHE A 152 1.54 -14.06 4.13
CA PHE A 152 2.36 -13.24 3.24
C PHE A 152 3.83 -13.61 3.36
N ALA A 153 4.51 -13.69 2.23
CA ALA A 153 5.96 -13.89 2.18
C ALA A 153 6.74 -12.59 2.44
N ALA A 154 6.12 -11.44 2.13
CA ALA A 154 6.65 -10.10 2.40
C ALA A 154 5.56 -9.04 2.22
N MET A 155 5.72 -7.89 2.87
CA MET A 155 4.80 -6.76 2.77
C MET A 155 5.50 -5.41 2.52
N ALA A 156 4.86 -4.54 1.74
CA ALA A 156 5.33 -3.18 1.48
C ALA A 156 4.22 -2.12 1.65
N PRO A 157 4.08 -1.52 2.84
CA PRO A 157 3.22 -0.36 3.03
C PRO A 157 3.84 0.89 2.40
N VAL A 158 3.06 1.65 1.63
CA VAL A 158 3.51 2.88 0.96
C VAL A 158 2.70 4.07 1.47
N VAL A 159 3.37 5.05 2.08
CA VAL A 159 2.80 6.29 2.67
C VAL A 159 1.58 6.05 3.59
N GLY A 160 1.57 4.92 4.29
CA GLY A 160 0.71 4.62 5.42
C GLY A 160 1.55 3.87 6.47
N HIS A 161 1.36 4.20 7.75
CA HIS A 161 2.16 3.69 8.87
C HIS A 161 1.41 2.63 9.68
N GLY A 162 2.13 1.85 10.48
CA GLY A 162 1.54 0.86 11.40
C GLY A 162 1.10 1.47 12.73
N HIS A 163 0.30 0.72 13.48
CA HIS A 163 0.15 0.91 14.92
C HIS A 163 1.22 0.11 15.66
N VAL A 164 1.67 0.56 16.83
CA VAL A 164 2.65 -0.18 17.65
C VAL A 164 2.16 -1.59 18.01
N ASP A 165 0.87 -1.75 18.24
CA ASP A 165 0.24 -3.05 18.55
C ASP A 165 0.37 -4.09 17.43
N HIS A 166 0.66 -3.67 16.19
CA HIS A 166 0.90 -4.59 15.09
C HIS A 166 2.28 -5.27 15.19
N ALA A 167 3.22 -4.67 15.91
CA ALA A 167 4.63 -5.05 15.86
C ALA A 167 4.89 -6.45 16.41
N GLN A 168 4.19 -6.87 17.48
CA GLN A 168 4.41 -8.18 18.10
C GLN A 168 4.08 -9.33 17.14
N SER A 169 2.89 -9.30 16.53
CA SER A 169 2.46 -10.32 15.57
C SER A 169 3.42 -10.42 14.38
N LEU A 170 3.85 -9.27 13.84
CA LEU A 170 4.80 -9.21 12.74
C LEU A 170 6.19 -9.74 13.13
N ALA A 171 6.68 -9.40 14.32
CA ALA A 171 7.96 -9.88 14.85
C ALA A 171 7.97 -11.40 15.06
N ASP A 172 6.90 -11.95 15.65
CA ASP A 172 6.78 -13.39 15.93
C ASP A 172 6.78 -14.21 14.64
N ALA A 173 6.04 -13.76 13.62
CA ALA A 173 5.99 -14.39 12.31
C ALA A 173 7.21 -14.06 11.41
N ARG A 174 8.03 -13.09 11.80
CA ARG A 174 9.18 -12.58 11.03
C ARG A 174 8.82 -12.16 9.60
N LEU A 175 7.62 -11.59 9.40
CA LEU A 175 7.12 -11.15 8.10
C LEU A 175 7.97 -9.98 7.54
N PRO A 176 8.77 -10.16 6.49
CA PRO A 176 9.61 -9.09 5.93
C PRO A 176 8.83 -7.83 5.58
N ILE A 177 9.31 -6.67 6.06
CA ILE A 177 8.65 -5.37 5.90
C ILE A 177 9.56 -4.41 5.13
N TRP A 178 9.07 -3.84 4.03
CA TRP A 178 9.68 -2.67 3.40
C TRP A 178 8.71 -1.49 3.39
N GLN A 179 8.87 -0.60 4.37
CA GLN A 179 8.08 0.61 4.52
C GLN A 179 8.58 1.74 3.62
N PHE A 180 7.66 2.48 3.00
CA PHE A 180 7.95 3.70 2.24
C PHE A 180 7.20 4.91 2.79
N ALA A 181 7.85 6.08 2.83
CA ALA A 181 7.25 7.38 3.16
C ALA A 181 7.70 8.48 2.18
N GLY A 182 6.91 9.54 2.05
CA GLY A 182 7.31 10.77 1.35
C GLY A 182 7.90 11.79 2.32
N GLY A 183 9.10 12.30 2.04
CA GLY A 183 9.79 13.25 2.91
C GLY A 183 9.08 14.61 3.06
N LYS A 184 8.29 15.00 2.04
CA LYS A 184 7.46 16.22 2.00
C LYS A 184 5.97 15.92 2.17
N ASP A 185 5.62 14.73 2.68
CA ASP A 185 4.22 14.33 2.85
C ASP A 185 3.55 15.14 3.98
N GLY A 186 2.70 16.10 3.58
CA GLY A 186 1.88 16.89 4.50
C GLY A 186 0.58 16.22 4.93
N VAL A 187 0.22 15.08 4.34
CA VAL A 187 -0.98 14.29 4.67
C VAL A 187 -0.64 13.23 5.72
N VAL A 188 0.43 12.48 5.51
CA VAL A 188 0.96 11.49 6.46
C VAL A 188 2.42 11.82 6.78
N PRO A 189 2.68 12.73 7.74
CA PRO A 189 4.03 13.14 8.06
C PRO A 189 4.95 12.00 8.51
N VAL A 190 6.21 12.02 8.06
CA VAL A 190 7.25 10.98 8.29
C VAL A 190 7.39 10.59 9.77
N ARG A 191 7.21 11.53 10.70
CA ARG A 191 7.27 11.28 12.14
C ARG A 191 6.37 10.13 12.64
N HIS A 192 5.26 9.84 11.94
CA HIS A 192 4.32 8.81 12.36
C HIS A 192 4.77 7.38 12.01
N PHE A 193 5.79 7.22 11.17
CA PHE A 193 6.25 5.90 10.72
C PHE A 193 7.17 5.21 11.74
N TYR A 194 7.87 5.97 12.58
CA TYR A 194 8.89 5.43 13.48
C TYR A 194 8.33 4.51 14.57
N GLY A 195 7.11 4.77 15.08
CA GLY A 195 6.57 4.03 16.23
C GLY A 195 6.52 2.51 16.02
N ALA A 196 5.77 2.07 15.01
CA ALA A 196 5.65 0.64 14.70
C ALA A 196 6.98 0.03 14.25
N LEU A 197 7.75 0.73 13.40
CA LEU A 197 9.04 0.24 12.90
C LEU A 197 10.04 0.00 14.04
N ASN A 198 10.20 0.98 14.94
CA ASN A 198 11.09 0.88 16.08
C ASN A 198 10.67 -0.26 17.00
N GLU A 199 9.36 -0.42 17.24
CA GLU A 199 8.85 -1.51 18.07
C GLU A 199 9.11 -2.88 17.42
N THR A 200 8.88 -3.05 16.12
CA THR A 200 9.17 -4.30 15.41
C THR A 200 10.66 -4.64 15.47
N GLN A 201 11.54 -3.64 15.30
CA GLN A 201 13.00 -3.82 15.46
C GLN A 201 13.40 -4.15 16.91
N ARG A 202 12.79 -3.48 17.90
CA ARG A 202 13.03 -3.72 19.34
C ARG A 202 12.67 -5.15 19.74
N LEU A 203 11.64 -5.72 19.13
CA LEU A 203 11.20 -7.10 19.31
C LEU A 203 12.08 -8.12 18.55
N GLY A 204 13.14 -7.68 17.89
CA GLY A 204 14.13 -8.54 17.25
C GLY A 204 13.76 -9.01 15.84
N HIS A 205 12.82 -8.34 15.16
CA HIS A 205 12.49 -8.66 13.77
C HIS A 205 13.71 -8.46 12.86
N PRO A 206 14.14 -9.49 12.10
CA PRO A 206 15.42 -9.44 11.38
C PRO A 206 15.38 -8.60 10.10
N GLU A 207 14.21 -8.41 9.48
CA GLU A 207 14.07 -7.76 8.18
C GLU A 207 13.01 -6.64 8.17
N VAL A 208 13.36 -5.50 8.76
CA VAL A 208 12.59 -4.25 8.66
C VAL A 208 13.40 -3.23 7.87
N ARG A 209 12.88 -2.79 6.72
CA ARG A 209 13.47 -1.75 5.86
C ARG A 209 12.56 -0.52 5.84
N PHE A 210 13.16 0.67 5.88
CA PHE A 210 12.44 1.93 5.77
C PHE A 210 13.11 2.86 4.76
N THR A 211 12.37 3.27 3.74
CA THR A 211 12.82 4.21 2.71
C THR A 211 11.97 5.47 2.75
N ILE A 212 12.64 6.62 2.81
CA ILE A 212 12.00 7.93 2.68
C ILE A 212 12.37 8.47 1.31
N GLU A 213 11.36 8.64 0.46
CA GLU A 213 11.47 9.40 -0.79
C GLU A 213 11.54 10.88 -0.44
N ALA A 214 12.73 11.36 -0.09
CA ALA A 214 12.96 12.62 0.62
C ALA A 214 12.36 13.86 -0.08
N ASP A 215 12.36 13.87 -1.40
CA ASP A 215 11.84 14.95 -2.24
C ASP A 215 10.35 14.80 -2.61
N GLN A 216 9.72 13.67 -2.27
CA GLN A 216 8.34 13.36 -2.65
C GLN A 216 7.33 13.73 -1.56
N GLY A 217 6.14 14.14 -1.99
CA GLY A 217 4.99 14.37 -1.10
C GLY A 217 4.15 13.10 -0.90
N HIS A 218 2.85 13.27 -0.66
CA HIS A 218 1.94 12.13 -0.48
C HIS A 218 1.98 11.16 -1.67
N GLY A 219 2.14 11.67 -2.90
CA GLY A 219 2.22 10.87 -4.14
C GLY A 219 3.48 10.03 -4.34
N ALA A 220 4.31 9.80 -3.31
CA ALA A 220 5.56 9.03 -3.41
C ALA A 220 5.37 7.62 -4.01
N TRP A 221 4.17 7.05 -3.92
CA TRP A 221 3.82 5.77 -4.54
C TRP A 221 4.11 5.71 -6.04
N VAL A 222 4.05 6.82 -6.77
CA VAL A 222 4.35 6.83 -8.21
C VAL A 222 5.78 6.35 -8.45
N ARG A 223 6.75 6.85 -7.68
CA ARG A 223 8.15 6.45 -7.80
C ARG A 223 8.39 5.04 -7.28
N VAL A 224 7.81 4.72 -6.12
CA VAL A 224 7.97 3.40 -5.48
C VAL A 224 7.50 2.28 -6.40
N TYR A 225 6.28 2.37 -6.95
CA TYR A 225 5.77 1.35 -7.87
C TYR A 225 6.39 1.43 -9.27
N ALA A 226 6.91 2.58 -9.71
CA ALA A 226 7.66 2.65 -10.96
C ALA A 226 9.01 1.92 -10.90
N SER A 227 9.61 1.75 -9.72
CA SER A 227 10.86 1.03 -9.57
C SER A 227 10.70 -0.48 -9.85
N ARG A 228 11.80 -1.13 -10.25
CA ARG A 228 11.88 -2.61 -10.26
C ARG A 228 12.24 -3.17 -8.89
N ASP A 229 12.95 -2.40 -8.07
CA ASP A 229 13.52 -2.87 -6.80
C ASP A 229 12.46 -3.47 -5.87
N LEU A 230 11.27 -2.88 -5.81
CA LEU A 230 10.17 -3.40 -4.99
C LEU A 230 9.71 -4.78 -5.46
N TYR A 231 9.57 -4.97 -6.78
CA TYR A 231 9.10 -6.23 -7.34
C TYR A 231 10.17 -7.32 -7.24
N ASP A 232 11.43 -6.97 -7.51
CA ASP A 232 12.55 -7.89 -7.37
C ASP A 232 12.75 -8.30 -5.91
N TRP A 233 12.59 -7.37 -4.96
CA TRP A 233 12.59 -7.67 -3.53
C TRP A 233 11.42 -8.57 -3.14
N PHE A 234 10.20 -8.36 -3.64
CA PHE A 234 9.13 -9.32 -3.38
C PHE A 234 9.51 -10.73 -3.84
N LEU A 235 9.99 -10.89 -5.07
CA LEU A 235 10.37 -12.19 -5.62
C LEU A 235 11.53 -12.88 -4.88
N SER A 236 12.34 -12.13 -4.14
CA SER A 236 13.39 -12.72 -3.29
C SER A 236 12.86 -13.34 -1.99
N HIS A 237 11.56 -13.21 -1.68
CA HIS A 237 10.94 -13.75 -0.47
C HIS A 237 9.98 -14.89 -0.78
N SER A 238 10.00 -15.89 0.08
CA SER A 238 9.05 -17.00 0.11
C SER A 238 8.81 -17.45 1.54
N LEU A 239 7.57 -17.84 1.86
CA LEU A 239 7.27 -18.51 3.11
C LEU A 239 8.07 -19.83 3.22
N PRO A 240 8.63 -20.15 4.40
CA PRO A 240 9.22 -21.45 4.65
C PRO A 240 8.07 -22.47 4.79
N ARG A 241 7.84 -23.31 3.77
CA ARG A 241 6.92 -24.44 3.86
C ARG A 241 7.65 -25.74 3.60
#